data_AF-A0A060N5E4-F1
#
_entry.id   AF-A0A060N5E4-F1
#
_cell.length_a   1.000
_cell.length_b   1.000
_cell.length_c   1.000
_cell.angle_alpha   90.00
_cell.angle_beta   90.00
_cell.angle_gamma   90.00
#
_symmetry.space_group_name_H-M   'P 1'
#
loop_
_entity.id
_entity.type
_entity.pdbx_description
1 polymer ?
#
loop_
_entity_poly.entity_id
_entity_poly.type
_entity_poly.pdbx_seq_one_letter_code
_entity_poly.pdbx_strand_id
1 'polypeptide(L)'
;MARKCKCKHCKKEINTDITLIFIDDTGKTPKKLKMCSQECIEKYKEDLKRKIEENKSREELYKFIMNLHGKTYLPNYFYILISDLINGTVRQKGLLIDKKLQKEGVSWKDILNGYRYSEETIKRTLDRKSFDGYINELKYCFAIVKNNIPKAKEHFKIKKAITEETNINIPIENNFNYKKKKFDNDISDIL
;
A
#
# COMPACT_ATOMS: atom_id res chain seq x y z
N MET A 1 52.72 -1.74 -8.47
CA MET A 1 51.62 -0.78 -8.23
C MET A 1 50.30 -1.53 -8.25
N ALA A 2 49.55 -1.58 -7.14
CA ALA A 2 48.24 -2.21 -7.10
C ALA A 2 47.26 -1.45 -8.01
N ARG A 3 46.55 -2.15 -8.91
CA ARG A 3 45.52 -1.53 -9.75
C ARG A 3 44.41 -0.98 -8.86
N LYS A 4 44.27 0.34 -8.82
CA LYS A 4 43.14 1.00 -8.15
C LYS A 4 41.85 0.60 -8.85
N CYS A 5 40.94 -0.04 -8.12
CA CYS A 5 39.64 -0.42 -8.66
C CYS A 5 38.65 0.73 -8.51
N LYS A 6 37.70 0.89 -9.45
CA LYS A 6 36.65 1.92 -9.40
C LYS A 6 35.28 1.26 -9.32
N CYS A 7 34.41 1.82 -8.48
CA CYS A 7 33.02 1.41 -8.38
C CYS A 7 32.31 1.66 -9.72
N LYS A 8 31.65 0.66 -10.28
CA LYS A 8 30.96 0.79 -11.57
C LYS A 8 29.71 1.66 -11.48
N HIS A 9 29.15 1.86 -10.29
CA HIS A 9 27.96 2.67 -10.05
C HIS A 9 28.29 4.14 -9.79
N CYS A 10 29.17 4.43 -8.83
CA CYS A 10 29.52 5.80 -8.44
C CYS A 10 30.86 6.30 -9.00
N LYS A 11 31.62 5.47 -9.72
CA LYS A 11 32.95 5.76 -10.32
C LYS A 11 34.07 6.13 -9.33
N LYS A 12 33.80 6.10 -8.01
CA LYS A 12 34.79 6.34 -6.94
C LYS A 12 35.80 5.18 -6.83
N GLU A 13 37.02 5.48 -6.41
CA GLU A 13 38.06 4.46 -6.12
C GLU A 13 37.63 3.61 -4.93
N ILE A 14 37.87 2.30 -4.99
CA ILE A 14 37.56 1.32 -3.94
C ILE A 14 38.82 0.50 -3.64
N ASN A 15 39.06 0.26 -2.35
CA ASN A 15 40.07 -0.70 -1.90
C ASN A 15 39.57 -2.14 -2.12
N THR A 16 40.54 -3.05 -2.28
CA THR A 16 40.45 -4.42 -2.82
C THR A 16 39.56 -5.43 -2.08
N ASP A 17 38.76 -5.00 -1.11
CA ASP A 17 37.81 -5.87 -0.41
C ASP A 17 36.46 -5.86 -1.15
N ILE A 18 36.35 -6.79 -2.11
CA ILE A 18 35.27 -6.84 -3.11
C ILE A 18 34.06 -7.59 -2.56
N THR A 19 32.91 -6.92 -2.46
CA THR A 19 31.61 -7.59 -2.38
C THR A 19 30.98 -7.65 -3.78
N LEU A 20 30.69 -8.86 -4.24
CA LEU A 20 30.15 -9.15 -5.56
C LEU A 20 28.62 -9.03 -5.57
N ILE A 21 28.06 -8.25 -6.51
CA ILE A 21 26.61 -8.17 -6.70
C ILE A 21 26.18 -9.10 -7.84
N PHE A 22 25.19 -9.95 -7.58
CA PHE A 22 24.33 -10.59 -8.58
C PHE A 22 23.08 -9.72 -8.76
N ILE A 23 22.87 -9.21 -9.98
CA ILE A 23 21.64 -8.47 -10.31
C ILE A 23 20.84 -9.37 -11.24
N ASP A 24 19.69 -9.83 -10.77
CA ASP A 24 18.70 -10.46 -11.61
C ASP A 24 17.32 -9.90 -11.23
N ASP A 25 16.72 -9.14 -12.14
CA ASP A 25 15.34 -8.64 -11.98
C ASP A 25 14.34 -9.61 -12.66
N THR A 26 14.82 -10.71 -13.27
CA THR A 26 14.01 -11.54 -14.19
C THR A 26 14.08 -13.06 -13.99
N GLY A 27 14.87 -13.56 -13.03
CA GLY A 27 14.93 -14.99 -12.69
C GLY A 27 15.44 -15.91 -13.81
N LYS A 28 16.12 -15.35 -14.83
CA LYS A 28 16.63 -16.09 -15.99
C LYS A 28 18.08 -15.68 -16.22
N THR A 29 18.96 -16.38 -15.51
CA THR A 29 20.44 -16.39 -15.56
C THR A 29 21.18 -15.27 -14.80
N PRO A 30 22.19 -15.62 -13.96
CA PRO A 30 22.98 -14.63 -13.24
C PRO A 30 23.87 -13.85 -14.21
N LYS A 31 23.59 -12.55 -14.41
CA LYS A 31 24.40 -11.68 -15.28
C LYS A 31 25.44 -10.87 -14.52
N LYS A 32 26.69 -11.02 -14.98
CA LYS A 32 27.93 -10.22 -14.81
C LYS A 32 28.15 -9.53 -13.45
N LEU A 33 29.17 -10.03 -12.76
CA LEU A 33 29.78 -9.41 -11.59
C LEU A 33 30.20 -7.96 -11.88
N LYS A 34 29.71 -7.01 -11.09
CA LYS A 34 30.15 -5.61 -11.11
C LYS A 34 30.77 -5.27 -9.77
N MET A 35 31.97 -4.72 -9.79
CA MET A 35 32.62 -4.16 -8.60
C MET A 35 31.91 -2.87 -8.19
N CYS A 36 31.35 -2.85 -6.99
CA CYS A 36 30.65 -1.71 -6.42
C CYS A 36 31.13 -1.47 -4.99
N SER A 37 31.08 -0.21 -4.53
CA SER A 37 31.35 0.11 -3.13
C SER A 37 30.22 -0.39 -2.22
N GLN A 38 30.54 -0.64 -0.95
CA GLN A 38 29.56 -1.06 0.06
C GLN A 38 28.35 -0.11 0.14
N GLU A 39 28.58 1.21 0.12
CA GLU A 39 27.51 2.22 0.08
C GLU A 39 26.56 2.06 -1.12
N CYS A 40 27.10 1.72 -2.30
CA CYS A 40 26.26 1.51 -3.49
C CYS A 40 25.44 0.21 -3.39
N ILE A 41 25.96 -0.78 -2.67
CA ILE A 41 25.26 -2.05 -2.40
C ILE A 41 24.10 -1.81 -1.43
N GLU A 42 24.33 -1.06 -0.36
CA GLU A 42 23.30 -0.74 0.62
C GLU A 42 22.17 0.06 -0.02
N LYS A 43 22.48 1.10 -0.80
CA LYS A 43 21.49 1.83 -1.60
C LYS A 43 20.72 0.94 -2.56
N TYR A 44 21.41 0.02 -3.25
CA TYR A 44 20.73 -0.92 -4.15
C TYR A 44 19.79 -1.87 -3.39
N LYS A 45 20.19 -2.37 -2.22
CA LYS A 45 19.35 -3.21 -1.36
C LYS A 45 18.12 -2.45 -0.84
N GLU A 46 18.30 -1.20 -0.44
CA GLU A 46 17.19 -0.32 -0.04
C GLU A 46 16.22 -0.06 -1.21
N ASP A 47 16.75 0.22 -2.40
CA ASP A 47 15.95 0.39 -3.61
C ASP A 47 15.17 -0.86 -3.98
N LEU A 48 15.79 -2.04 -3.87
CA LEU A 48 15.13 -3.32 -4.08
C LEU A 48 14.00 -3.54 -3.07
N LYS A 49 14.26 -3.33 -1.78
CA LYS A 49 13.23 -3.44 -0.73
C LYS A 49 12.06 -2.52 -1.01
N ARG A 50 12.33 -1.25 -1.33
CA ARG A 50 11.31 -0.26 -1.70
C ARG A 50 10.49 -0.72 -2.92
N LYS A 51 11.12 -1.22 -3.98
CA LYS A 51 10.42 -1.74 -5.16
C LYS A 51 9.53 -2.95 -4.83
N ILE A 52 10.01 -3.85 -3.98
CA ILE A 52 9.23 -5.02 -3.54
C ILE A 52 8.00 -4.57 -2.75
N GLU A 53 8.16 -3.66 -1.80
CA GLU A 53 7.06 -3.11 -1.00
C GLU A 53 6.05 -2.34 -1.85
N GLU A 54 6.52 -1.55 -2.81
CA GLU A 54 5.66 -0.85 -3.77
C GLU A 54 4.86 -1.82 -4.64
N ASN A 55 5.50 -2.87 -5.16
CA ASN A 55 4.83 -3.89 -5.95
C ASN A 55 3.77 -4.64 -5.13
N LYS A 56 4.08 -5.00 -3.89
CA LYS A 56 3.13 -5.64 -2.98
C LYS A 56 1.92 -4.73 -2.72
N SER A 57 2.18 -3.46 -2.39
CA SER A 57 1.11 -2.48 -2.14
C SER A 57 0.23 -2.25 -3.37
N ARG A 58 0.84 -2.23 -4.56
CA ARG A 58 0.13 -2.12 -5.83
C ARG A 58 -0.77 -3.34 -6.09
N GLU A 59 -0.24 -4.55 -5.90
CA GLU A 59 -1.02 -5.79 -6.07
C GLU A 59 -2.18 -5.86 -5.08
N GLU A 60 -1.96 -5.51 -3.82
CA GLU A 60 -3.00 -5.44 -2.80
C GLU A 60 -4.10 -4.45 -3.18
N LEU A 61 -3.74 -3.26 -3.68
CA LEU A 61 -4.70 -2.30 -4.18
C LEU A 61 -5.55 -2.88 -5.31
N TYR A 62 -4.93 -3.45 -6.34
CA TYR A 62 -5.69 -3.98 -7.47
C TYR A 62 -6.59 -5.13 -7.07
N LYS A 63 -6.11 -6.06 -6.24
CA LYS A 63 -6.94 -7.14 -5.69
C LYS A 63 -8.13 -6.60 -4.92
N PHE A 64 -7.92 -5.58 -4.08
CA PHE A 64 -8.99 -4.96 -3.32
C PHE A 64 -10.06 -4.35 -4.22
N ILE A 65 -9.67 -3.57 -5.23
CA ILE A 65 -10.62 -2.95 -6.17
C ILE A 65 -11.37 -4.03 -6.96
N MET A 66 -10.67 -5.03 -7.49
CA MET A 66 -11.28 -6.14 -8.22
C MET A 66 -12.34 -6.87 -7.37
N ASN A 67 -12.01 -7.18 -6.11
CA ASN A 67 -12.94 -7.81 -5.18
C ASN A 67 -14.14 -6.90 -4.86
N LEU A 68 -13.90 -5.61 -4.63
CA LEU A 68 -14.95 -4.64 -4.30
C LEU A 68 -15.99 -4.51 -5.41
N HIS A 69 -15.54 -4.59 -6.66
CA HIS A 69 -16.39 -4.50 -7.85
C HIS A 69 -16.86 -5.88 -8.38
N GLY A 70 -16.46 -6.97 -7.74
CA GLY A 70 -16.78 -8.34 -8.17
C GLY A 70 -16.24 -8.68 -9.56
N LYS A 71 -15.08 -8.15 -9.95
CA LYS A 71 -14.46 -8.38 -11.27
C LYS A 71 -13.12 -9.09 -11.14
N THR A 72 -12.72 -9.77 -12.21
CA THR A 72 -11.42 -10.47 -12.29
C THR A 72 -10.32 -9.64 -12.96
N TYR A 73 -10.66 -8.49 -13.52
CA TYR A 73 -9.72 -7.62 -14.23
C TYR A 73 -10.07 -6.13 -14.03
N LEU A 74 -9.06 -5.27 -14.22
CA LEU A 74 -9.25 -3.82 -14.33
C LEU A 74 -8.99 -3.38 -15.78
N PRO A 75 -9.76 -2.44 -16.34
CA PRO A 75 -9.48 -1.90 -17.67
C PRO A 75 -8.13 -1.18 -17.70
N ASN A 76 -7.37 -1.31 -18.80
CA ASN A 76 -6.07 -0.64 -19.01
C ASN A 76 -6.10 0.86 -18.66
N TYR A 77 -7.18 1.53 -19.06
CA TYR A 77 -7.40 2.94 -18.77
C TYR A 77 -7.43 3.26 -17.27
N PHE A 78 -7.92 2.35 -16.45
CA PHE A 78 -8.03 2.56 -15.01
C PHE A 78 -6.66 2.55 -14.31
N TYR A 79 -5.72 1.73 -14.81
CA TYR A 79 -4.34 1.78 -14.34
C TYR A 79 -3.70 3.15 -14.59
N ILE A 80 -4.03 3.80 -15.71
CA ILE A 80 -3.56 5.15 -16.05
C ILE A 80 -4.09 6.16 -15.03
N LEU A 81 -5.39 6.10 -14.68
CA LEU A 81 -5.98 7.00 -13.69
C LEU A 81 -5.32 6.87 -12.31
N ILE A 82 -5.02 5.64 -11.87
CA ILE A 82 -4.32 5.41 -10.61
C ILE A 82 -2.88 5.94 -10.71
N SER A 83 -2.19 5.68 -11.81
CA SER A 83 -0.83 6.20 -12.03
C SER A 83 -0.80 7.73 -12.04
N ASP A 84 -1.79 8.39 -12.64
CA ASP A 84 -1.89 9.84 -12.67
C ASP A 84 -2.02 10.42 -11.25
N LEU A 85 -2.82 9.75 -10.38
CA LEU A 85 -2.97 10.14 -8.98
C LEU A 85 -1.67 9.97 -8.17
N ILE A 86 -0.90 8.93 -8.47
CA ILE A 86 0.38 8.65 -7.79
C ILE A 86 1.46 9.63 -8.20
N ASN A 87 1.52 9.96 -9.48
CA ASN A 87 2.48 10.91 -10.01
C ASN A 87 2.10 12.36 -9.68
N GLY A 88 0.87 12.59 -9.19
CA GLY A 88 0.36 13.95 -8.96
C GLY A 88 0.20 14.73 -10.26
N THR A 89 0.01 14.04 -11.38
CA THR A 89 -0.13 14.68 -12.70
C THR A 89 -1.48 15.35 -12.82
N VAL A 90 -1.49 16.58 -13.31
CA VAL A 90 -2.71 17.33 -13.59
C VAL A 90 -2.99 17.29 -15.10
N ARG A 91 -4.19 16.87 -15.48
CA ARG A 91 -4.69 16.94 -16.86
C ARG A 91 -5.82 17.95 -16.97
N GLN A 92 -5.78 18.83 -17.96
CA GLN A 92 -6.88 19.72 -18.33
C GLN A 92 -7.24 19.46 -19.79
N LYS A 93 -8.53 19.20 -20.06
CA LYS A 93 -9.05 18.88 -21.40
C LYS A 93 -8.27 17.75 -22.11
N GLY A 94 -7.83 16.73 -21.35
CA GLY A 94 -7.08 15.57 -21.88
C GLY A 94 -5.57 15.80 -22.06
N LEU A 95 -5.10 17.04 -21.99
CA LEU A 95 -3.68 17.39 -22.09
C LEU A 95 -3.02 17.33 -20.71
N LEU A 96 -1.87 16.67 -20.63
CA LEU A 96 -1.00 16.68 -19.44
C LEU A 96 -0.40 18.09 -19.30
N ILE A 97 -0.76 18.80 -18.23
CA ILE A 97 -0.21 20.14 -17.95
C ILE A 97 1.12 20.00 -17.22
N ASP A 98 1.16 19.11 -16.21
CA ASP A 98 2.34 18.92 -15.39
C ASP A 98 2.82 17.46 -15.46
N LYS A 99 3.99 17.27 -16.10
CA LYS A 99 4.77 16.04 -15.98
C LYS A 99 5.73 16.17 -14.80
N LYS A 100 5.22 15.99 -13.59
CA LYS A 100 6.11 15.73 -12.45
C LYS A 100 6.72 14.34 -12.64
N LEU A 101 8.03 14.31 -12.87
CA LEU A 101 8.81 13.07 -13.08
C LEU A 101 8.99 12.26 -11.78
N GLN A 102 8.71 12.87 -10.62
CA GLN A 102 8.77 12.23 -9.32
C GLN A 102 7.35 11.97 -8.79
N LYS A 103 7.17 10.84 -8.10
CA LYS A 103 5.90 10.45 -7.45
C LYS A 103 5.61 11.37 -6.25
N GLU A 104 5.21 12.61 -6.53
CA GLU A 104 4.84 13.61 -5.51
C GLU A 104 3.34 13.59 -5.17
N GLY A 105 2.58 12.70 -5.79
CA GLY A 105 1.15 12.55 -5.55
C GLY A 105 0.85 11.64 -4.34
N VAL A 106 -0.09 10.72 -4.53
CA VAL A 106 -0.58 9.86 -3.46
C VAL A 106 0.11 8.49 -3.52
N SER A 107 0.60 7.96 -2.40
CA SER A 107 1.22 6.62 -2.39
C SER A 107 0.20 5.51 -2.65
N TRP A 108 0.65 4.34 -3.15
CA TRP A 108 -0.22 3.15 -3.34
C TRP A 108 -1.00 2.79 -2.07
N LYS A 109 -0.33 2.84 -0.92
CA LYS A 109 -0.90 2.55 0.39
C LYS A 109 -2.00 3.54 0.77
N ASP A 110 -1.80 4.82 0.49
CA ASP A 110 -2.79 5.86 0.76
C ASP A 110 -4.05 5.68 -0.09
N ILE A 111 -3.89 5.29 -1.36
CA ILE A 111 -5.03 4.99 -2.24
C ILE A 111 -5.79 3.78 -1.72
N LEU A 112 -5.09 2.71 -1.33
CA LEU A 112 -5.70 1.53 -0.71
C LEU A 112 -6.45 1.88 0.58
N ASN A 113 -5.87 2.72 1.44
CA ASN A 113 -6.53 3.23 2.63
C ASN A 113 -7.78 4.04 2.29
N GLY A 114 -7.73 4.87 1.24
CA GLY A 114 -8.90 5.61 0.75
C GLY A 114 -10.04 4.67 0.30
N TYR A 115 -9.70 3.57 -0.38
CA TYR A 115 -10.66 2.52 -0.74
C TYR A 115 -11.24 1.82 0.48
N ARG A 116 -10.41 1.41 1.44
CA ARG A 116 -10.86 0.78 2.70
C ARG A 116 -11.77 1.70 3.50
N TYR A 117 -11.41 2.98 3.59
CA TYR A 117 -12.21 3.98 4.30
C TYR A 117 -13.56 4.24 3.60
N SER A 118 -13.58 4.19 2.27
CA SER A 118 -14.79 4.44 1.48
C SER A 118 -15.57 3.17 1.13
N GLU A 119 -15.17 2.01 1.63
CA GLU A 119 -15.65 0.70 1.17
C GLU A 119 -17.16 0.57 1.30
N GLU A 120 -17.70 0.92 2.47
CA GLU A 120 -19.13 0.83 2.73
C GLU A 120 -19.93 1.80 1.84
N THR A 121 -19.44 3.02 1.66
CA THR A 121 -20.04 4.01 0.77
C THR A 121 -20.05 3.52 -0.67
N ILE A 122 -18.97 2.87 -1.12
CA ILE A 122 -18.88 2.28 -2.45
C ILE A 122 -19.88 1.14 -2.60
N LYS A 123 -19.92 0.18 -1.66
CA LYS A 123 -20.87 -0.93 -1.67
C LYS A 123 -22.32 -0.45 -1.79
N ARG A 124 -22.73 0.47 -0.91
CA ARG A 124 -24.07 1.09 -0.96
C ARG A 124 -24.36 1.81 -2.28
N THR A 125 -23.34 2.40 -2.89
CA THR A 125 -23.47 3.07 -4.20
C THR A 125 -23.69 2.03 -5.31
N LEU A 126 -22.91 0.95 -5.31
CA LEU A 126 -23.03 -0.14 -6.28
C LEU A 126 -24.41 -0.81 -6.22
N ASP A 127 -24.97 -0.96 -5.01
CA ASP A 127 -26.30 -1.56 -4.83
C ASP A 127 -27.44 -0.66 -5.34
N ARG A 128 -27.27 0.67 -5.28
CA ARG A 128 -28.35 1.64 -5.52
C ARG A 128 -28.32 2.28 -6.90
N LYS A 129 -27.14 2.37 -7.52
CA LYS A 129 -26.93 3.13 -8.75
C LYS A 129 -26.66 2.17 -9.91
N SER A 130 -27.44 2.31 -10.97
CA SER A 130 -27.10 1.72 -12.26
C SER A 130 -26.03 2.55 -12.95
N PHE A 131 -24.98 1.89 -13.42
CA PHE A 131 -23.91 2.51 -14.20
C PHE A 131 -24.02 2.08 -15.65
N ASP A 132 -23.83 3.04 -16.55
CA ASP A 132 -23.68 2.77 -17.98
C ASP A 132 -22.26 2.24 -18.25
N GLY A 133 -22.04 0.98 -17.89
CA GLY A 133 -20.79 0.26 -18.09
C GLY A 133 -19.77 0.38 -16.97
N TYR A 134 -18.89 -0.62 -16.94
CA TYR A 134 -17.92 -0.85 -15.87
C TYR A 134 -16.90 0.29 -15.71
N ILE A 135 -16.51 0.96 -16.80
CA ILE A 135 -15.55 2.08 -16.74
C ILE A 135 -16.15 3.27 -15.99
N ASN A 136 -17.44 3.56 -16.18
CA ASN A 136 -18.10 4.69 -15.55
C ASN A 136 -18.34 4.43 -14.06
N GLU A 137 -18.66 3.18 -13.70
CA GLU A 137 -18.68 2.69 -12.32
C GLU A 137 -17.34 2.91 -11.62
N LEU A 138 -16.26 2.40 -12.21
CA LEU A 138 -14.90 2.55 -11.66
C LEU A 138 -14.50 4.01 -11.50
N LYS A 139 -14.75 4.86 -12.51
CA LYS A 139 -14.47 6.30 -12.42
C LYS A 139 -15.22 6.96 -11.28
N TYR A 140 -16.49 6.62 -11.10
CA TYR A 140 -17.33 7.19 -10.06
C TYR A 140 -16.83 6.79 -8.66
N CYS A 141 -16.60 5.50 -8.42
CA CYS A 141 -16.07 5.00 -7.15
C CYS A 141 -14.66 5.56 -6.88
N PHE A 142 -13.82 5.66 -7.91
CA PHE A 142 -12.50 6.27 -7.77
C PHE A 142 -12.55 7.75 -7.42
N ALA A 143 -13.54 8.51 -7.91
CA ALA A 143 -13.74 9.90 -7.51
C ALA A 143 -14.13 10.02 -6.03
N ILE A 144 -14.98 9.13 -5.51
CA ILE A 144 -15.31 9.06 -4.08
C ILE A 144 -14.02 8.85 -3.27
N VAL A 145 -13.21 7.86 -3.65
CA VAL A 145 -11.94 7.55 -2.99
C VAL A 145 -11.01 8.76 -3.02
N LYS A 146 -10.82 9.38 -4.18
CA LYS A 146 -9.93 10.54 -4.34
C LYS A 146 -10.29 11.66 -3.37
N ASN A 147 -11.57 11.95 -3.19
CA ASN A 147 -12.05 12.99 -2.28
C ASN A 147 -11.85 12.61 -0.80
N ASN A 148 -11.87 11.32 -0.48
CA ASN A 148 -11.76 10.81 0.89
C ASN A 148 -10.32 10.48 1.32
N ILE A 149 -9.33 10.48 0.42
CA ILE A 149 -7.92 10.19 0.75
C ILE A 149 -7.41 11.03 1.94
N PRO A 150 -7.64 12.36 2.02
CA PRO A 150 -7.18 13.14 3.17
C PRO A 150 -7.77 12.64 4.50
N LYS A 151 -9.07 12.37 4.54
CA LYS A 151 -9.77 11.84 5.73
C LYS A 151 -9.29 10.45 6.10
N ALA A 152 -9.06 9.60 5.09
CA ALA A 152 -8.50 8.27 5.30
C ALA A 152 -7.10 8.34 5.92
N LYS A 153 -6.24 9.26 5.46
CA LYS A 153 -4.90 9.46 6.05
C LYS A 153 -4.98 9.79 7.53
N GLU A 154 -5.84 10.73 7.92
CA GLU A 154 -6.05 11.10 9.32
C GLU A 154 -6.57 9.92 10.14
N HIS A 155 -7.62 9.24 9.66
CA HIS A 155 -8.22 8.10 10.34
C HIS A 155 -7.20 6.98 10.59
N PHE A 156 -6.41 6.59 9.58
CA PHE A 156 -5.42 5.53 9.73
C PHE A 156 -4.19 5.96 10.55
N LYS A 157 -3.84 7.25 10.55
CA LYS A 157 -2.80 7.79 11.42
C LYS A 157 -3.21 7.71 12.89
N ILE A 158 -4.44 8.14 13.21
CA ILE A 158 -5.00 8.06 14.56
C ILE A 158 -5.12 6.61 15.01
N LYS A 159 -5.68 5.74 14.16
CA LYS A 159 -5.80 4.31 14.47
C LYS A 159 -4.46 3.65 14.76
N LYS A 160 -3.41 4.01 14.01
CA LYS A 160 -2.06 3.50 14.24
C LYS A 160 -1.50 3.98 15.58
N ALA A 161 -1.65 5.26 15.91
CA ALA A 161 -1.22 5.81 17.20
C ALA A 161 -1.90 5.08 18.38
N ILE A 162 -3.22 4.87 18.32
CA ILE A 162 -3.96 4.13 19.36
C ILE A 162 -3.46 2.68 19.48
N THR A 163 -3.17 2.02 18.35
CA THR A 163 -2.69 0.63 18.35
C THR A 163 -1.27 0.52 18.92
N GLU A 164 -0.44 1.54 18.71
CA GLU A 164 0.92 1.61 19.27
C GLU A 164 0.89 1.91 20.77
N GLU A 165 0.01 2.80 21.23
CA GLU A 165 -0.19 3.11 22.66
C GLU A 165 -0.78 1.93 23.45
N THR A 166 -1.72 1.17 22.86
CA THR A 166 -2.33 -0.01 23.51
C THR A 166 -1.39 -1.21 23.62
N ASN A 167 -0.38 -1.33 22.75
CA ASN A 167 0.64 -2.39 22.85
C ASN A 167 1.71 -2.13 23.93
N ILE A 168 1.72 -0.94 24.54
CA ILE A 168 2.70 -0.58 25.59
C ILE A 168 2.13 -0.80 27.02
N ASN A 169 0.83 -1.05 27.18
CA ASN A 169 0.18 -1.14 28.49
C ASN A 169 -0.84 -2.28 28.62
N ILE A 170 -0.40 -3.54 28.63
CA ILE A 170 -1.16 -4.62 29.29
C ILE A 170 -0.20 -5.65 29.92
N PRO A 171 0.18 -5.52 31.21
CA PRO A 171 0.44 -6.71 32.01
C PRO A 171 -0.89 -7.41 32.25
N ILE A 172 -1.05 -8.60 31.68
CA ILE A 172 -2.25 -9.44 31.86
C ILE A 172 -2.19 -10.03 33.27
N GLU A 173 -2.73 -9.32 34.27
CA GLU A 173 -3.14 -9.95 35.52
C GLU A 173 -4.55 -10.54 35.33
N ASN A 174 -4.57 -11.80 34.90
CA ASN A 174 -5.77 -12.61 34.90
C ASN A 174 -6.16 -12.95 36.34
N ASN A 175 -7.09 -12.20 36.93
CA ASN A 175 -7.85 -12.65 38.10
C ASN A 175 -9.25 -12.02 38.13
N PHE A 176 -10.15 -12.51 37.27
CA PHE A 176 -11.59 -12.33 37.46
C PHE A 176 -12.21 -13.64 37.90
N ASN A 177 -12.36 -13.79 39.21
CA ASN A 177 -13.07 -14.90 39.85
C ASN A 177 -14.58 -14.61 39.80
N TYR A 178 -15.27 -15.09 38.77
CA TYR A 178 -16.72 -14.97 38.66
C TYR A 178 -17.41 -15.93 39.63
N LYS A 179 -17.92 -15.42 40.77
CA LYS A 179 -18.91 -16.15 41.58
C LYS A 179 -20.23 -16.19 40.81
N LYS A 180 -20.61 -17.36 40.29
CA LYS A 180 -21.96 -17.64 39.77
C LYS A 180 -22.99 -17.38 40.87
N LYS A 181 -23.86 -16.38 40.70
CA LYS A 181 -25.12 -16.28 41.45
C LYS A 181 -26.07 -17.37 40.93
N LYS A 182 -26.54 -18.25 41.80
CA LYS A 182 -27.69 -19.12 41.54
C LYS A 182 -28.94 -18.23 41.49
N PHE A 183 -29.72 -18.36 40.42
CA PHE A 183 -31.09 -17.85 40.36
C PHE A 183 -32.00 -19.01 40.75
N ASP A 184 -32.72 -18.85 41.86
CA ASP A 184 -33.85 -19.72 42.21
C ASP A 184 -35.08 -19.15 41.49
N ASN A 185 -35.58 -19.89 40.51
CA ASN A 185 -36.86 -19.62 39.87
C ASN A 185 -37.93 -20.41 40.61
N ASP A 186 -38.65 -19.76 41.53
CA ASP A 186 -39.89 -20.27 42.10
C ASP A 186 -41.02 -19.36 41.62
N ILE A 187 -41.92 -19.87 40.76
CA ILE A 187 -43.07 -19.14 40.21
C ILE A 187 -44.36 -19.68 40.85
N SER A 188 -44.25 -20.26 42.04
CA SER A 188 -45.35 -20.96 42.70
C SER A 188 -46.43 -20.05 43.30
N ASP A 189 -46.26 -18.72 43.25
CA ASP A 189 -47.19 -17.74 43.85
C ASP A 189 -48.03 -16.94 42.83
N ILE A 190 -48.10 -17.35 41.55
CA ILE A 190 -48.91 -16.66 40.51
C ILE A 190 -49.90 -17.60 39.79
N LEU A 191 -50.59 -18.48 40.53
CA LEU A 191 -51.78 -19.19 40.03
C LEU A 191 -52.94 -19.11 41.03
#